data_AF-A0A1F9Q346-F1
#
_entry.id   AF-A0A1F9Q346-F1
#
_cell.length_a   1.000
_cell.length_b   1.000
_cell.length_c   1.000
_cell.angle_alpha   90.00
_cell.angle_beta   90.00
_cell.angle_gamma   90.00
#
_symmetry.space_group_name_H-M   'P 1'
#
loop_
_entity.id
_entity.type
_entity.pdbx_description
1 polymer ?
#
loop_
_entity_poly.entity_id
_entity_poly.type
_entity_poly.pdbx_seq_one_letter_code
_entity_poly.pdbx_strand_id
1 'polypeptide(L)'
;MRQYQNSLREFTARLYAKNPKYEKDPARQRRKIDAVFAPLPTGEQVYAYKQSHEILAAAFHPETVEPDRVYLLSLGLWKSIVEAYDVGDEGIFVSGLQISLERLQRLHHNLSQVNWRLKTYKDKNGKLLFLTNEAGADGYLNMGYEVIMTRILTRLEDDIAMRGGLPERYMFSMSTIFVGILL
;
A
#
# COMPACT_ATOMS: atom_id res chain seq x y z
N MET A 1 -10.74 -9.58 -2.47
CA MET A 1 -10.76 -8.67 -1.29
C MET A 1 -10.05 -9.23 -0.06
N ARG A 2 -10.46 -10.37 0.53
CA ARG A 2 -9.84 -10.93 1.75
C ARG A 2 -8.30 -11.10 1.67
N GLN A 3 -7.78 -11.51 0.52
CA GLN A 3 -6.32 -11.65 0.34
C GLN A 3 -5.58 -10.31 0.33
N TYR A 4 -6.15 -9.28 -0.30
CA TYR A 4 -5.61 -7.91 -0.25
C TYR A 4 -5.60 -7.38 1.19
N GLN A 5 -6.70 -7.57 1.92
CA GLN A 5 -6.81 -7.19 3.33
C GLN A 5 -5.76 -7.90 4.19
N ASN A 6 -5.58 -9.21 4.04
CA ASN A 6 -4.57 -9.97 4.78
C ASN A 6 -3.15 -9.48 4.48
N SER A 7 -2.83 -9.27 3.19
CA SER A 7 -1.52 -8.80 2.76
C SER A 7 -1.24 -7.38 3.28
N LEU A 8 -2.21 -6.47 3.18
CA LEU A 8 -2.06 -5.12 3.74
C LEU A 8 -1.98 -5.12 5.26
N ARG A 9 -2.74 -5.98 5.97
CA ARG A 9 -2.62 -6.11 7.44
C ARG A 9 -1.22 -6.56 7.84
N GLU A 10 -0.66 -7.53 7.14
CA GLU A 10 0.72 -7.99 7.36
C GLU A 10 1.72 -6.87 7.06
N PHE A 11 1.54 -6.16 5.95
CA PHE A 11 2.36 -5.01 5.57
C PHE A 11 2.35 -3.90 6.63
N THR A 12 1.16 -3.50 7.09
CA THR A 12 1.00 -2.47 8.13
C THR A 12 1.64 -2.90 9.44
N ALA A 13 1.45 -4.14 9.87
CA ALA A 13 2.05 -4.65 11.10
C ALA A 13 3.58 -4.61 11.04
N ARG A 14 4.16 -5.03 9.92
CA ARG A 14 5.60 -4.91 9.69
C ARG A 14 6.04 -3.45 9.74
N LEU A 15 5.34 -2.56 9.04
CA LEU A 15 5.70 -1.14 8.97
C LEU A 15 5.75 -0.50 10.36
N TYR A 16 4.77 -0.76 11.23
CA TYR A 16 4.82 -0.30 12.60
C TYR A 16 6.03 -0.85 13.36
N ALA A 17 6.31 -2.15 13.24
CA ALA A 17 7.45 -2.77 13.91
C ALA A 17 8.80 -2.16 13.49
N LYS A 18 8.98 -1.80 12.21
CA LYS A 18 10.19 -1.12 11.72
C LYS A 18 10.18 0.39 11.89
N ASN A 19 9.02 1.01 12.09
CA ASN A 19 8.86 2.45 12.24
C ASN A 19 8.20 2.81 13.57
N PRO A 20 8.80 2.44 14.73
CA PRO A 20 8.21 2.72 16.04
C PRO A 20 8.08 4.22 16.33
N LYS A 21 8.72 5.09 15.53
CA LYS A 21 8.57 6.54 15.63
C LYS A 21 7.12 7.05 15.42
N TYR A 22 6.27 6.28 14.74
CA TYR A 22 4.89 6.69 14.46
C TYR A 22 3.89 6.20 15.52
N GLU A 23 4.12 5.02 16.09
CA GLU A 23 3.42 4.52 17.28
C GLU A 23 4.32 3.46 17.94
N LYS A 24 4.64 3.64 19.21
CA LYS A 24 5.58 2.75 19.94
C LYS A 24 4.86 1.62 20.66
N ASP A 25 3.62 1.87 21.08
CA ASP A 25 2.86 0.95 21.92
C ASP A 25 2.19 -0.14 21.07
N PRO A 26 2.55 -1.42 21.22
CA PRO A 26 1.99 -2.51 20.43
C PRO A 26 0.46 -2.64 20.54
N ALA A 27 -0.12 -2.31 21.71
CA ALA A 27 -1.57 -2.37 21.89
C ALA A 27 -2.27 -1.27 21.07
N ARG A 28 -1.68 -0.07 21.01
CA ARG A 28 -2.17 1.02 20.15
C ARG A 28 -1.95 0.74 18.67
N GLN A 29 -0.81 0.17 18.29
CA GLN A 29 -0.57 -0.29 16.91
C GLN A 29 -1.67 -1.25 16.46
N ARG A 30 -2.02 -2.23 17.29
CA ARG A 30 -3.10 -3.19 17.00
C ARG A 30 -4.45 -2.50 16.78
N ARG A 31 -4.84 -1.59 17.68
CA ARG A 31 -6.09 -0.81 17.54
C ARG A 31 -6.10 0.02 16.26
N LYS A 32 -4.98 0.66 15.89
CA LYS A 32 -4.86 1.43 14.66
C LYS A 32 -4.95 0.54 13.41
N ILE A 33 -4.29 -0.63 13.42
CA ILE A 33 -4.44 -1.64 12.37
C ILE A 33 -5.92 -2.03 12.24
N ASP A 34 -6.57 -2.37 13.34
CA ASP A 34 -7.99 -2.75 13.31
C ASP A 34 -8.88 -1.64 12.75
N ALA A 35 -8.62 -0.39 13.14
CA ALA A 35 -9.33 0.79 12.63
C ALA A 35 -9.15 1.00 11.13
N VAL A 36 -7.95 0.76 10.56
CA VAL A 36 -7.71 0.88 9.11
C VAL A 36 -8.62 -0.02 8.30
N PHE A 37 -8.91 -1.23 8.79
CA PHE A 37 -9.64 -2.26 8.05
C PHE A 37 -11.08 -2.47 8.53
N ALA A 38 -11.58 -1.62 9.44
CA ALA A 38 -12.98 -1.56 9.82
C ALA A 38 -13.83 -0.96 8.67
N PRO A 39 -15.16 -1.15 8.66
CA PRO A 39 -16.04 -0.46 7.72
C PRO A 39 -15.82 1.07 7.77
N LEU A 40 -15.55 1.66 6.61
CA LEU A 40 -15.39 3.10 6.44
C LEU A 40 -16.80 3.75 6.39
N PRO A 41 -17.13 4.83 7.11
CA PRO A 41 -16.50 5.42 8.28
C PRO A 41 -17.36 5.31 9.56
N THR A 42 -16.71 5.24 10.72
CA THR A 42 -17.31 5.57 12.02
C THR A 42 -16.53 6.72 12.69
N GLY A 43 -17.01 7.97 12.52
CA GLY A 43 -16.64 9.13 13.37
C GLY A 43 -15.64 10.17 12.81
N GLU A 44 -15.32 11.17 13.66
CA GLU A 44 -14.58 12.46 13.47
C GLU A 44 -13.15 12.40 12.88
N GLN A 45 -12.75 11.32 12.22
CA GLN A 45 -11.43 11.23 11.61
C GLN A 45 -11.36 12.14 10.37
N VAL A 46 -10.46 13.13 10.39
CA VAL A 46 -10.22 14.11 9.32
C VAL A 46 -10.07 13.47 7.92
N TYR A 47 -9.57 12.24 7.86
CA TYR A 47 -9.32 11.49 6.63
C TYR A 47 -10.44 10.52 6.23
N ALA A 48 -11.47 10.34 7.06
CA ALA A 48 -12.59 9.44 6.77
C ALA A 48 -13.28 9.77 5.44
N TYR A 49 -13.48 11.07 5.19
CA TYR A 49 -14.20 11.58 4.01
C TYR A 49 -13.28 11.89 2.81
N LYS A 50 -11.95 11.85 2.97
CA LYS A 50 -11.00 12.17 1.90
C LYS A 50 -10.81 11.02 0.93
N GLN A 51 -10.64 11.29 -0.36
CA GLN A 51 -10.36 10.23 -1.34
C GLN A 51 -9.00 9.57 -1.06
N SER A 52 -8.86 8.30 -1.43
CA SER A 52 -7.66 7.51 -1.14
C SER A 52 -6.35 8.19 -1.55
N HIS A 53 -6.32 8.83 -2.73
CA HIS A 53 -5.15 9.53 -3.25
C HIS A 53 -4.73 10.73 -2.39
N GLU A 54 -5.69 11.44 -1.77
CA GLU A 54 -5.40 12.54 -0.85
C GLU A 54 -4.78 12.04 0.46
N ILE A 55 -5.26 10.90 0.95
CA ILE A 55 -4.71 10.25 2.16
C ILE A 55 -3.28 9.76 1.88
N LEU A 56 -3.06 9.13 0.72
CA LEU A 56 -1.73 8.72 0.28
C LEU A 56 -0.78 9.92 0.13
N ALA A 57 -1.25 11.04 -0.46
CA ALA A 57 -0.47 12.26 -0.54
C ALA A 57 -0.08 12.79 0.84
N ALA A 58 -1.02 12.82 1.79
CA ALA A 58 -0.77 13.25 3.16
C ALA A 58 0.26 12.37 3.89
N ALA A 59 0.26 11.05 3.67
CA ALA A 59 1.22 10.13 4.28
C ALA A 59 2.69 10.49 3.97
N PHE A 60 2.95 11.08 2.80
CA PHE A 60 4.29 11.53 2.37
C PHE A 60 4.52 13.04 2.50
N HIS A 61 3.48 13.82 2.80
CA HIS A 61 3.59 15.29 2.88
C HIS A 61 4.42 15.72 4.09
N PRO A 62 5.36 16.68 4.00
CA PRO A 62 6.20 17.08 5.15
C PRO A 62 5.41 17.47 6.40
N GLU A 63 4.25 18.09 6.19
CA GLU A 63 3.31 18.49 7.24
C GLU A 63 2.00 17.71 7.11
N THR A 64 1.54 17.06 8.17
CA THR A 64 0.28 16.32 8.15
C THR A 64 -0.43 16.47 9.48
N VAL A 65 -1.76 16.60 9.44
CA VAL A 65 -2.61 16.75 10.63
C VAL A 65 -2.56 15.47 11.47
N GLU A 66 -2.55 14.31 10.81
CA GLU A 66 -2.32 13.02 11.47
C GLU A 66 -0.82 12.69 11.43
N PRO A 67 -0.11 12.74 12.57
CA PRO A 67 1.33 12.47 12.61
C PRO A 67 1.68 11.00 12.41
N ASP A 68 0.74 10.07 12.63
CA ASP A 68 0.96 8.65 12.34
C ASP A 68 0.87 8.37 10.83
N ARG A 69 2.02 8.48 10.18
CA ARG A 69 2.14 8.24 8.74
C ARG A 69 1.93 6.78 8.35
N VAL A 70 2.16 5.82 9.25
CA VAL A 70 1.89 4.40 8.97
C VAL A 70 0.39 4.16 8.94
N TYR A 71 -0.35 4.77 9.86
CA TYR A 71 -1.80 4.79 9.83
C TYR A 71 -2.32 5.42 8.52
N LEU A 72 -1.88 6.62 8.17
CA LEU A 72 -2.31 7.30 6.93
C LEU A 72 -2.00 6.49 5.68
N LEU A 73 -0.77 5.97 5.57
CA LEU A 73 -0.37 5.15 4.43
C LEU A 73 -1.28 3.92 4.30
N SER A 74 -1.51 3.22 5.41
CA SER A 74 -2.31 1.99 5.43
C SER A 74 -3.78 2.27 5.13
N LEU A 75 -4.33 3.36 5.66
CA LEU A 75 -5.68 3.83 5.35
C LEU A 75 -5.83 4.18 3.87
N GLY A 76 -4.89 4.96 3.33
CA GLY A 76 -4.89 5.34 1.91
C GLY A 76 -4.76 4.12 0.98
N LEU A 77 -3.92 3.15 1.33
CA LEU A 77 -3.77 1.88 0.60
C LEU A 77 -5.05 1.05 0.62
N TRP A 78 -5.63 0.84 1.81
CA TRP A 78 -6.87 0.07 1.94
C TRP A 78 -8.03 0.75 1.22
N LYS A 79 -8.19 2.06 1.42
CA LYS A 79 -9.23 2.85 0.73
C LYS A 79 -9.04 2.83 -0.78
N SER A 80 -7.81 2.88 -1.29
CA SER A 80 -7.54 2.73 -2.73
C SER A 80 -8.08 1.41 -3.27
N ILE A 81 -7.91 0.30 -2.53
CA ILE A 81 -8.43 -1.01 -2.93
C ILE A 81 -9.96 -1.02 -2.86
N VAL A 82 -10.57 -0.53 -1.78
CA VAL A 82 -12.04 -0.43 -1.68
C VAL A 82 -12.62 0.40 -2.82
N GLU A 83 -12.03 1.57 -3.10
CA GLU A 83 -12.42 2.46 -4.20
C GLU A 83 -12.17 1.85 -5.58
N ALA A 84 -11.20 0.96 -5.77
CA ALA A 84 -10.96 0.36 -7.08
C ALA A 84 -11.98 -0.73 -7.40
N TYR A 85 -12.34 -1.51 -6.39
CA TYR A 85 -13.25 -2.65 -6.51
C TYR A 85 -14.72 -2.26 -6.31
N ASP A 86 -15.00 -0.99 -6.00
CA ASP A 86 -16.37 -0.46 -5.82
C ASP A 86 -17.18 -1.21 -4.76
N VAL A 87 -16.54 -1.55 -3.65
CA VAL A 87 -17.26 -2.13 -2.52
C VAL A 87 -18.03 -1.01 -1.84
N GLY A 88 -19.24 -0.72 -2.33
CA GLY A 88 -20.20 0.11 -1.63
C GLY A 88 -20.65 -0.52 -0.30
N ASP A 89 -21.40 0.24 0.50
CA ASP A 89 -21.84 -0.14 1.85
C ASP A 89 -22.63 -1.46 1.91
N GLU A 90 -23.19 -1.90 0.78
CA GLU A 90 -24.02 -3.12 0.70
C GLU A 90 -23.22 -4.41 0.47
N GLY A 91 -21.92 -4.33 0.15
CA GLY A 91 -21.04 -5.52 0.10
C GLY A 91 -21.37 -6.58 -0.96
N ILE A 92 -22.27 -6.30 -1.91
CA ILE A 92 -22.69 -7.26 -2.95
C ILE A 92 -21.93 -6.99 -4.26
N PHE A 93 -21.07 -7.92 -4.66
CA PHE A 93 -20.64 -8.07 -6.05
C PHE A 93 -21.61 -8.99 -6.78
N VAL A 94 -22.10 -8.56 -7.95
CA VAL A 94 -22.85 -9.46 -8.83
C VAL A 94 -21.91 -10.21 -9.80
N SER A 95 -20.68 -9.74 -10.05
CA SER A 95 -19.54 -10.58 -10.52
C SER A 95 -18.25 -9.77 -10.64
N GLY A 96 -17.09 -10.45 -10.63
CA GLY A 96 -15.80 -9.83 -10.98
C GLY A 96 -15.75 -9.22 -12.40
N LEU A 97 -16.75 -9.51 -13.24
CA LEU A 97 -16.93 -8.96 -14.58
C LEU A 97 -17.48 -7.53 -14.61
N GLN A 98 -17.74 -6.90 -13.46
CA GLN A 98 -18.28 -5.53 -13.37
C GLN A 98 -17.28 -4.48 -12.85
N ILE A 99 -16.09 -4.88 -12.41
CA ILE A 99 -15.06 -3.96 -11.88
C ILE A 99 -14.42 -3.14 -13.01
N SER A 100 -14.47 -1.80 -12.96
CA SER A 100 -13.89 -0.95 -14.01
C SER A 100 -12.39 -1.19 -14.20
N LEU A 101 -11.97 -1.45 -15.45
CA LEU A 101 -10.56 -1.59 -15.83
C LEU A 101 -9.76 -0.32 -15.52
N GLU A 102 -10.33 0.85 -15.77
CA GLU A 102 -9.71 2.14 -15.47
C GLU A 102 -9.44 2.31 -13.98
N ARG A 103 -10.38 1.89 -13.11
CA ARG A 103 -10.20 1.93 -11.65
C ARG A 103 -9.06 1.00 -11.19
N LEU A 104 -8.95 -0.19 -11.78
CA LEU A 104 -7.86 -1.13 -11.49
C LEU A 104 -6.51 -0.60 -11.98
N GLN A 105 -6.44 -0.02 -13.17
CA GLN A 105 -5.22 0.62 -13.69
C GLN A 105 -4.78 1.80 -12.82
N ARG A 106 -5.73 2.63 -12.37
CA ARG A 106 -5.46 3.71 -11.42
C ARG A 106 -4.95 3.19 -10.08
N LEU A 107 -5.54 2.11 -9.56
CA LEU A 107 -5.03 1.45 -8.36
C LEU A 107 -3.59 0.97 -8.57
N HIS A 108 -3.30 0.31 -9.69
CA HIS A 108 -1.95 -0.22 -9.98
C HIS A 108 -0.93 0.90 -10.04
N HIS A 109 -1.26 2.00 -10.71
CA HIS A 109 -0.43 3.19 -10.75
C HIS A 109 -0.16 3.74 -9.34
N ASN A 110 -1.21 3.92 -8.52
CA ASN A 110 -1.06 4.45 -7.16
C ASN A 110 -0.20 3.53 -6.28
N LEU A 111 -0.43 2.21 -6.32
CA LEU A 111 0.35 1.24 -5.55
C LEU A 111 1.81 1.18 -6.01
N SER A 112 2.06 1.29 -7.31
CA SER A 112 3.41 1.35 -7.88
C SER A 112 4.16 2.62 -7.42
N GLN A 113 3.48 3.77 -7.42
CA GLN A 113 4.02 5.03 -6.91
C GLN A 113 4.32 4.94 -5.41
N VAL A 114 3.42 4.35 -4.61
CA VAL A 114 3.69 4.10 -3.19
C VAL A 114 4.90 3.19 -3.00
N ASN A 115 5.00 2.09 -3.74
CA ASN A 115 6.14 1.17 -3.66
C ASN A 115 7.46 1.88 -3.95
N TRP A 116 7.50 2.76 -4.96
CA TRP A 116 8.67 3.56 -5.27
C TRP A 116 8.99 4.59 -4.17
N ARG A 117 7.99 5.32 -3.66
CA ARG A 117 8.18 6.31 -2.59
C ARG A 117 8.67 5.69 -1.28
N LEU A 118 8.20 4.49 -0.93
CA LEU A 118 8.68 3.76 0.25
C LEU A 118 10.20 3.49 0.22
N LYS A 119 10.80 3.45 -0.96
CA LYS A 119 12.23 3.17 -1.16
C LYS A 119 13.09 4.42 -1.28
N THR A 120 12.49 5.54 -1.66
CA THR A 120 13.23 6.72 -2.14
C THR A 120 12.94 7.99 -1.35
N TYR A 121 11.75 8.13 -0.78
CA TYR A 121 11.34 9.36 -0.12
C TYR A 121 12.04 9.55 1.21
N LYS A 122 12.64 10.73 1.39
CA LYS A 122 13.42 11.10 2.56
C LYS A 122 12.75 12.23 3.33
N ASP A 123 12.99 12.25 4.64
CA ASP A 123 12.64 13.37 5.51
C ASP A 123 13.61 14.54 5.33
N LYS A 124 13.34 15.64 6.05
CA LYS A 124 14.19 16.84 6.05
C LYS A 124 15.64 16.62 6.51
N ASN A 125 15.92 15.49 7.17
CA ASN A 125 17.26 15.12 7.63
C ASN A 125 17.96 14.16 6.65
N GLY A 126 17.37 13.91 5.47
CA GLY A 126 17.91 12.99 4.46
C GLY A 126 17.74 11.51 4.80
N LYS A 127 16.98 11.15 5.84
CA LYS A 127 16.69 9.77 6.21
C LYS A 127 15.42 9.28 5.53
N LEU A 128 15.34 8.00 5.19
CA LEU A 128 14.11 7.44 4.62
C LEU A 128 12.89 7.72 5.52
N LEU A 129 11.80 8.18 4.91
CA LEU A 129 10.58 8.51 5.64
C LEU A 129 9.98 7.25 6.28
N PHE A 130 9.98 6.15 5.54
CA PHE A 130 9.60 4.82 6.01
C PHE A 130 10.79 3.87 5.89
N LEU A 131 11.09 3.17 6.98
CA LEU A 131 12.02 2.05 6.99
C LEU A 131 11.24 0.80 6.56
N THR A 132 11.69 0.18 5.46
CA THR A 132 11.09 -1.04 4.91
C THR A 132 12.13 -2.14 4.91
N ASN A 133 13.00 -2.16 3.91
CA ASN A 133 14.03 -3.17 3.76
C ASN A 133 15.34 -2.72 4.40
N GLU A 134 16.02 -3.64 5.07
CA GLU A 134 17.29 -3.39 5.75
C GLU A 134 18.09 -4.71 5.78
N ALA A 135 19.42 -4.62 5.73
CA ALA A 135 20.28 -5.78 5.97
C ALA A 135 20.14 -6.21 7.44
N GLY A 136 19.86 -7.49 7.66
CA GLY A 136 19.88 -8.11 8.99
C GLY A 136 21.29 -8.18 9.57
N ALA A 137 21.38 -8.37 10.88
CA ALA A 137 22.67 -8.52 11.57
C ALA A 137 23.45 -9.76 11.14
N ASP A 138 22.77 -10.73 10.52
CA ASP A 138 23.27 -11.97 9.95
C ASP A 138 23.64 -11.85 8.45
N GLY A 139 23.53 -10.65 7.87
CA GLY A 139 23.84 -10.38 6.47
C GLY A 139 22.71 -10.69 5.49
N TYR A 140 21.56 -11.20 5.96
CA TYR A 140 20.41 -11.44 5.08
C TYR A 140 19.59 -10.16 4.87
N LEU A 141 19.23 -9.87 3.62
CA LEU A 141 18.39 -8.74 3.29
C LEU A 141 16.93 -9.03 3.68
N ASN A 142 16.38 -8.28 4.65
CA ASN A 142 14.95 -8.41 4.97
C ASN A 142 14.12 -7.68 3.90
N MET A 143 13.63 -8.44 2.92
CA MET A 143 12.78 -7.96 1.83
C MET A 143 11.29 -8.21 2.08
N GLY A 144 10.90 -8.43 3.35
CA GLY A 144 9.54 -8.81 3.70
C GLY A 144 8.47 -7.82 3.25
N TYR A 145 8.80 -6.53 3.07
CA TYR A 145 7.90 -5.52 2.55
C TYR A 145 7.74 -5.62 1.05
N GLU A 146 8.87 -5.78 0.34
CA GLU A 146 8.89 -5.93 -1.11
C GLU A 146 8.06 -7.13 -1.53
N VAL A 147 8.25 -8.27 -0.86
CA VAL A 147 7.51 -9.50 -1.15
C VAL A 147 6.00 -9.29 -1.03
N ILE A 148 5.54 -8.55 -0.01
CA ILE A 148 4.11 -8.27 0.17
C ILE A 148 3.60 -7.29 -0.89
N MET A 149 4.32 -6.20 -1.16
CA MET A 149 3.93 -5.23 -2.19
C MET A 149 3.89 -5.85 -3.58
N THR A 150 4.89 -6.66 -3.94
CA THR A 150 4.91 -7.41 -5.19
C THR A 150 3.74 -8.37 -5.27
N ARG A 151 3.42 -9.13 -4.20
CA ARG A 151 2.24 -10.00 -4.18
C ARG A 151 0.95 -9.23 -4.45
N ILE A 152 0.79 -8.05 -3.87
CA ILE A 152 -0.39 -7.19 -4.10
C ILE A 152 -0.42 -6.71 -5.56
N LEU A 153 0.71 -6.22 -6.09
CA LEU A 153 0.81 -5.71 -7.46
C LEU A 153 0.57 -6.80 -8.51
N THR A 154 1.21 -7.96 -8.38
CA THR A 154 1.01 -9.10 -9.29
C THR A 154 -0.44 -9.56 -9.32
N ARG A 155 -1.08 -9.66 -8.15
CA ARG A 155 -2.51 -10.01 -8.09
C ARG A 155 -3.39 -8.98 -8.80
N LEU A 156 -3.04 -7.70 -8.70
CA LEU A 156 -3.76 -6.63 -9.39
C LEU A 156 -3.50 -6.66 -10.90
N GLU A 157 -2.29 -7.01 -11.33
CA GLU A 157 -1.95 -7.24 -12.74
C GLU A 157 -2.74 -8.41 -13.32
N ASP A 158 -2.89 -9.50 -12.58
CA ASP A 158 -3.75 -10.63 -12.96
C ASP A 158 -5.21 -10.18 -13.11
N ASP A 159 -5.73 -9.43 -12.13
CA ASP A 159 -7.09 -8.89 -12.18
C ASP A 159 -7.25 -7.94 -13.39
N ILE A 160 -6.27 -7.10 -13.71
CA ILE A 160 -6.26 -6.24 -14.91
C ILE A 160 -6.25 -7.09 -16.20
N ALA A 161 -5.39 -8.10 -16.29
CA ALA A 161 -5.26 -8.96 -17.45
C ALA A 161 -6.55 -9.76 -17.72
N MET A 162 -7.22 -10.24 -16.68
CA MET A 162 -8.52 -10.90 -16.79
C MET A 162 -9.64 -9.95 -17.27
N ARG A 163 -9.50 -8.63 -17.06
CA ARG A 163 -10.52 -7.63 -17.45
C ARG A 163 -10.27 -7.02 -18.83
N GLY A 164 -9.01 -6.77 -19.18
CA GLY A 164 -8.61 -6.15 -20.44
C GLY A 164 -8.22 -7.12 -21.56
N GLY A 165 -8.16 -8.42 -21.28
CA GLY A 165 -7.46 -9.41 -22.11
C GLY A 165 -5.94 -9.29 -21.93
N LEU A 166 -5.17 -10.30 -22.36
CA LEU A 166 -3.70 -10.23 -22.37
C LEU A 166 -3.27 -9.10 -23.33
N PRO A 167 -2.71 -7.97 -22.84
CA PRO A 167 -2.33 -6.89 -23.74
C PRO A 167 -1.00 -7.25 -24.38
N GLU A 168 -0.86 -7.08 -25.70
CA GLU A 168 0.41 -7.28 -26.43
C GLU A 168 1.60 -6.53 -25.79
N ARG A 169 1.33 -5.45 -25.04
CA ARG A 169 2.33 -4.63 -24.34
C ARG A 169 2.93 -5.23 -23.06
N TYR A 170 2.35 -6.29 -22.48
CA TYR A 170 2.90 -6.92 -21.26
C TYR A 170 3.75 -8.16 -21.53
N MET A 171 3.94 -8.56 -22.80
CA MET A 171 4.89 -9.64 -23.13
C MET A 171 6.36 -9.27 -22.88
N PHE A 172 6.68 -7.98 -22.69
CA PHE A 172 8.06 -7.54 -22.43
C PHE A 172 8.15 -6.37 -21.43
N SER A 173 7.99 -6.66 -20.14
CA SER A 173 8.66 -5.86 -19.10
C SER A 173 9.20 -6.71 -17.94
N MET A 174 9.45 -7.99 -18.20
CA MET A 174 10.23 -8.84 -17.29
C MET A 174 11.70 -8.45 -17.37
N SER A 175 12.23 -8.04 -16.21
CA SER A 175 13.65 -7.88 -15.90
C SER A 175 14.28 -6.54 -16.30
N THR A 176 14.14 -5.52 -15.45
CA THR A 176 15.32 -4.69 -15.17
C THR A 176 16.27 -5.55 -14.34
N ILE A 177 17.12 -6.31 -15.04
CA ILE A 177 18.29 -6.93 -14.44
C ILE A 177 19.10 -5.80 -13.81
N PHE A 178 19.35 -5.89 -12.50
CA PHE A 178 20.33 -5.06 -11.82
C PHE A 178 21.68 -5.27 -12.50
N VAL A 179 22.09 -4.33 -13.35
CA VAL A 179 23.49 -4.23 -13.76
C VAL A 179 24.24 -3.81 -12.51
N GLY A 180 24.97 -4.75 -11.92
CA GLY A 180 25.86 -4.47 -10.80
C GLY A 180 26.84 -3.38 -11.19
N ILE A 181 26.86 -2.29 -10.42
CA ILE A 181 27.97 -1.36 -10.42
C ILE A 181 29.04 -2.02 -9.55
N LEU A 182 29.97 -2.72 -10.20
CA LEU A 182 31.31 -2.94 -9.65
C LEU A 182 32.10 -1.66 -9.94
N LEU A 183 32.41 -0.92 -8.88
CA LEU A 183 33.57 -0.02 -8.82
C LEU A 183 34.77 -0.82 -8.30
#